data_AF-A0A958KV92-F1
#
_entry.id   AF-A0A958KV92-F1
#
_cell.length_a   1.000
_cell.length_b   1.000
_cell.length_c   1.000
_cell.angle_alpha   90.00
_cell.angle_beta   90.00
_cell.angle_gamma   90.00
#
_symmetry.space_group_name_H-M   'P 1'
#
loop_
_entity.id
_entity.type
_entity.pdbx_description
1 polymer ?
#
loop_
_entity_poly.entity_id
_entity_poly.type
_entity_poly.pdbx_seq_one_letter_code
_entity_poly.pdbx_strand_id
1 'polypeptide(L)'
;MRLLATIFGAQSGFFTHLAVLFLLFTSPVMLYGAQDLGGDARNGSGRCTQLLGQNSVVHQLFDKQKKAIENYIQVTHEKLNQGDILKFSNEAEFVYSHKLGEGFTTEVLAVYPIERGIISSRLYALRIPSSDEVLRPFAAAIPIRSFINKYYDGYYVLQEHNLPIPFLYDHLSEEYNLTELVQYDLTGHDFFINPEGHSRELLQKAERALIQLAKAVAKFDTIGDFKASQIVYSIEQDRWIILDWTDNNILYNGKSSRTVHHPFDKLFRNSLATVSGEMKAFTERVVSPREEKILAHLTEVILEERNESKKSFMQRMLEKFKR
;
A
#
# COMPACT_ATOMS: atom_id res chain seq x y z
N MET A 1 -0.77 -61.06 -31.35
CA MET A 1 -1.40 -61.92 -30.32
C MET A 1 -0.78 -61.58 -28.97
N ARG A 2 -1.54 -60.94 -28.05
CA ARG A 2 -1.29 -60.79 -26.59
C ARG A 2 0.04 -60.09 -26.19
N LEU A 3 0.22 -59.29 -25.13
CA LEU A 3 -0.47 -58.97 -23.86
C LEU A 3 0.25 -57.70 -23.30
N LEU A 4 -0.41 -56.60 -22.87
CA LEU A 4 -0.60 -56.09 -21.47
C LEU A 4 -0.51 -54.54 -21.60
N ALA A 5 -1.51 -53.69 -21.33
CA ALA A 5 -2.35 -53.43 -20.15
C ALA A 5 -1.61 -52.77 -18.96
N THR A 6 -2.21 -51.67 -18.48
CA THR A 6 -2.01 -50.93 -17.19
C THR A 6 -0.79 -49.98 -17.17
N ILE A 7 -0.87 -48.67 -16.89
CA ILE A 7 -1.64 -47.91 -15.88
C ILE A 7 -1.96 -46.51 -16.42
N PHE A 8 -3.24 -46.14 -16.50
CA PHE A 8 -3.69 -44.74 -16.46
C PHE A 8 -4.13 -44.47 -15.02
N GLY A 9 -3.48 -43.52 -14.35
CA GLY A 9 -3.76 -43.14 -12.98
C GLY A 9 -3.46 -41.67 -12.77
N ALA A 10 -4.54 -40.88 -12.75
CA ALA A 10 -4.75 -39.58 -12.12
C ALA A 10 -3.52 -38.77 -11.62
N GLN A 11 -3.38 -37.53 -12.12
CA GLN A 11 -3.26 -36.33 -11.28
C GLN A 11 -3.36 -35.04 -12.13
N SER A 12 -4.54 -34.79 -12.70
CA SER A 12 -4.95 -33.47 -13.17
C SER A 12 -5.73 -32.77 -12.05
N GLY A 13 -5.04 -32.31 -11.01
CA GLY A 13 -5.71 -31.74 -9.83
C GLY A 13 -4.88 -30.76 -9.00
N PHE A 14 -3.72 -30.32 -9.48
CA PHE A 14 -2.82 -29.46 -8.68
C PHE A 14 -2.48 -28.10 -9.32
N PHE A 15 -2.84 -27.87 -10.58
CA PHE A 15 -2.48 -26.62 -11.29
C PHE A 15 -3.59 -25.57 -11.35
N THR A 16 -4.84 -25.91 -11.02
CA THR A 16 -5.97 -24.96 -11.03
C THR A 16 -6.14 -24.17 -9.73
N HIS A 17 -5.48 -24.54 -8.63
CA HIS A 17 -5.55 -23.77 -7.38
C HIS A 17 -4.43 -22.73 -7.22
N LEU A 18 -3.28 -22.92 -7.86
CA LEU A 18 -2.22 -21.90 -7.85
C LEU A 18 -2.50 -20.71 -8.78
N ALA A 19 -3.20 -20.93 -9.90
CA ALA A 19 -3.55 -19.85 -10.82
C ALA A 19 -4.61 -18.89 -10.26
N VAL A 20 -5.49 -19.36 -9.37
CA VAL A 20 -6.50 -18.52 -8.70
C VAL A 20 -5.87 -17.63 -7.62
N LEU A 21 -4.75 -18.04 -7.00
CA LEU A 21 -4.05 -17.23 -6.00
C LEU A 21 -3.35 -16.01 -6.61
N PHE A 22 -2.93 -16.08 -7.88
CA PHE A 22 -2.31 -14.96 -8.60
C PHE A 22 -3.32 -13.96 -9.17
N LEU A 23 -4.60 -14.35 -9.31
CA LEU A 23 -5.68 -13.51 -9.85
C LEU A 23 -6.26 -12.50 -8.83
N LEU A 24 -5.78 -12.49 -7.59
CA LEU A 24 -6.46 -11.81 -6.46
C LEU A 24 -5.81 -10.49 -5.99
N PHE A 25 -4.78 -9.99 -6.67
CA PHE A 25 -4.05 -8.81 -6.20
C PHE A 25 -4.22 -7.55 -7.07
N THR A 26 -5.04 -7.54 -8.11
CA THR A 26 -5.18 -6.34 -8.97
C THR A 26 -6.55 -5.69 -8.78
N SER A 27 -6.70 -4.91 -7.71
CA SER A 27 -7.74 -3.88 -7.67
C SER A 27 -7.13 -2.49 -7.77
N PRO A 28 -7.81 -1.58 -8.45
CA PRO A 28 -7.51 -0.16 -8.34
C PRO A 28 -7.81 0.26 -6.90
N VAL A 29 -6.77 0.54 -6.12
CA VAL A 29 -6.93 1.37 -4.93
C VAL A 29 -7.32 2.75 -5.45
N MET A 30 -8.59 3.10 -5.33
CA MET A 30 -9.06 4.46 -5.55
C MET A 30 -8.64 5.29 -4.33
N LEU A 31 -7.37 5.71 -4.34
CA LEU A 31 -6.91 6.81 -3.50
C LEU A 31 -7.54 8.08 -4.09
N TYR A 32 -8.70 8.47 -3.58
CA TYR A 32 -9.20 9.81 -3.82
C TYR A 32 -8.27 10.75 -3.07
N GLY A 33 -7.41 11.43 -3.82
CA GLY A 33 -6.64 12.54 -3.28
C GLY A 33 -7.62 13.55 -2.73
N ALA A 34 -7.45 13.90 -1.45
CA ALA A 34 -7.98 15.13 -0.92
C ALA A 34 -7.22 16.27 -1.64
N GLN A 35 -7.62 16.57 -2.88
CA GLN A 35 -7.23 17.80 -3.55
C GLN A 35 -7.88 18.95 -2.76
N ASP A 36 -7.02 19.63 -2.03
CA ASP A 36 -7.25 20.97 -1.48
C ASP A 36 -8.32 21.10 -0.39
N LEU A 37 -7.98 20.64 0.82
CA LEU A 37 -8.45 21.26 2.05
C LEU A 37 -7.33 22.10 2.70
N GLY A 38 -6.53 22.80 1.89
CA GLY A 38 -5.46 23.72 2.30
C GLY A 38 -5.96 24.93 3.09
N GLY A 39 -6.66 24.69 4.19
CA GLY A 39 -6.97 25.67 5.21
C GLY A 39 -5.76 25.85 6.10
N ASP A 40 -5.13 27.02 5.99
CA ASP A 40 -4.02 27.54 6.77
C ASP A 40 -3.98 27.02 8.23
N ALA A 41 -3.06 26.09 8.52
CA ALA A 41 -2.95 25.39 9.80
C ALA A 41 -2.50 26.30 10.98
N ARG A 42 -2.28 27.59 10.74
CA ARG A 42 -1.74 28.52 11.74
C ARG A 42 -2.79 29.12 12.69
N ASN A 43 -4.09 28.92 12.44
CA ASN A 43 -5.20 29.40 13.30
C ASN A 43 -6.04 28.27 13.93
N GLY A 44 -5.41 27.12 14.24
CA GLY A 44 -6.10 25.85 14.53
C GLY A 44 -6.77 25.68 15.91
N SER A 45 -6.61 26.58 16.89
CA SER A 45 -7.16 26.34 18.24
C SER A 45 -8.68 26.54 18.34
N GLY A 46 -9.31 27.21 17.38
CA GLY A 46 -10.75 27.51 17.40
C GLY A 46 -11.64 26.55 16.61
N ARG A 47 -11.09 25.72 15.72
CA ARG A 47 -11.89 24.82 14.84
C ARG A 47 -12.13 23.43 15.44
N CYS A 48 -11.29 22.97 16.36
CA CYS A 48 -11.35 21.60 16.85
C CYS A 48 -12.62 21.31 17.68
N THR A 49 -13.10 22.27 18.47
CA THR A 49 -14.37 22.16 19.22
C THR A 49 -15.63 22.23 18.35
N GLN A 50 -15.53 22.72 17.11
CA GLN A 50 -16.66 22.69 16.16
C GLN A 50 -16.82 21.34 15.44
N LEU A 51 -15.83 20.44 15.51
CA LEU A 51 -15.89 19.14 14.82
C LEU A 51 -16.82 18.13 15.51
N LEU A 52 -16.99 18.25 16.83
CA LEU A 52 -18.03 17.51 17.54
C LEU A 52 -19.35 18.23 17.33
N GLY A 53 -20.06 17.89 16.25
CA GLY A 53 -21.45 18.31 16.08
C GLY A 53 -22.29 17.83 17.27
N GLN A 54 -23.43 18.48 17.52
CA GLN A 54 -24.34 18.09 18.61
C GLN A 54 -24.86 16.63 18.51
N ASN A 55 -24.55 15.92 17.42
CA ASN A 55 -25.00 14.57 17.11
C ASN A 55 -23.86 13.56 16.89
N SER A 56 -22.64 13.81 17.38
CA SER A 56 -21.56 12.81 17.28
C SER A 56 -21.97 11.50 17.95
N VAL A 57 -21.89 10.39 17.21
CA VAL A 57 -22.18 9.04 17.74
C VAL A 57 -20.86 8.35 18.07
N VAL A 58 -20.82 7.62 19.18
CA VAL A 58 -19.69 6.76 19.53
C VAL A 58 -19.93 5.36 18.97
N HIS A 59 -19.04 4.91 18.10
CA HIS A 59 -19.05 3.59 17.50
C HIS A 59 -17.94 2.74 18.10
N GLN A 60 -18.30 1.75 18.93
CA GLN A 60 -17.35 0.73 19.39
C GLN A 60 -17.10 -0.27 18.25
N LEU A 61 -15.91 -0.29 17.67
CA LEU A 61 -15.60 -1.16 16.53
C LEU A 61 -15.19 -2.57 16.95
N PHE A 62 -14.53 -2.70 18.10
CA PHE A 62 -14.04 -3.98 18.64
C PHE A 62 -14.35 -4.11 20.12
N ASP A 63 -14.74 -5.30 20.59
CA ASP A 63 -14.92 -5.56 22.02
C ASP A 63 -13.58 -5.71 22.77
N LYS A 64 -13.62 -5.83 24.09
CA LYS A 64 -12.43 -6.02 24.93
C LYS A 64 -11.70 -7.35 24.68
N GLN A 65 -12.31 -8.27 23.94
CA GLN A 65 -11.74 -9.53 23.50
C GLN A 65 -11.20 -9.43 22.05
N LYS A 66 -11.12 -8.21 21.50
CA LYS A 66 -10.65 -7.90 20.13
C LYS A 66 -11.51 -8.52 19.03
N LYS A 67 -12.77 -8.84 19.32
CA LYS A 67 -13.72 -9.28 18.29
C LYS A 67 -14.40 -8.05 17.71
N ALA A 68 -14.52 -8.02 16.39
CA ALA A 68 -15.32 -6.99 15.74
C ALA A 68 -16.78 -7.10 16.23
N ILE A 69 -17.46 -5.97 16.43
CA ILE A 69 -18.89 -5.95 16.76
C ILE A 69 -19.74 -6.58 15.65
N GLU A 70 -20.93 -7.10 15.98
CA GLU A 70 -21.82 -7.76 15.00
C GLU A 70 -22.16 -6.87 13.80
N ASN A 71 -22.28 -5.56 14.01
CA ASN A 71 -22.62 -4.58 12.98
C ASN A 71 -21.40 -3.80 12.44
N TYR A 72 -20.18 -4.34 12.57
CA TYR A 72 -18.94 -3.67 12.13
C TYR A 72 -19.02 -3.15 10.68
N ILE A 73 -19.53 -3.99 9.77
CA ILE A 73 -19.73 -3.67 8.34
C ILE A 73 -20.62 -2.44 8.19
N GLN A 74 -21.79 -2.49 8.83
CA GLN A 74 -22.79 -1.45 8.71
C GLN A 74 -22.28 -0.12 9.28
N VAL A 75 -21.50 -0.19 10.38
CA VAL A 75 -20.88 0.97 10.98
C VAL A 75 -19.87 1.59 10.00
N THR A 76 -18.89 0.80 9.54
CA THR A 76 -17.73 1.31 8.79
C THR A 76 -18.05 1.78 7.37
N HIS A 77 -19.03 1.18 6.69
CA HIS A 77 -19.36 1.56 5.30
C HIS A 77 -20.55 2.50 5.15
N GLU A 78 -21.59 2.37 5.98
CA GLU A 78 -22.88 3.01 5.71
C GLU A 78 -23.23 4.11 6.71
N LYS A 79 -22.63 4.09 7.91
CA LYS A 79 -23.12 4.89 9.04
C LYS A 79 -22.13 5.91 9.59
N LEU A 80 -20.88 5.94 9.13
CA LEU A 80 -19.91 6.91 9.62
C LEU A 80 -20.22 8.32 9.09
N ASN A 81 -20.54 9.23 10.01
CA ASN A 81 -20.68 10.65 9.73
C ASN A 81 -19.47 11.41 10.26
N GLN A 82 -19.06 12.47 9.56
CA GLN A 82 -18.00 13.36 10.03
C GLN A 82 -18.29 13.83 11.46
N GLY A 83 -17.32 13.68 12.35
CA GLY A 83 -17.45 14.01 13.78
C GLY A 83 -17.80 12.83 14.68
N ASP A 84 -18.14 11.67 14.12
CA ASP A 84 -18.35 10.44 14.90
C ASP A 84 -17.06 9.98 15.58
N ILE A 85 -17.18 9.30 16.72
CA ILE A 85 -16.04 8.78 17.50
C ILE A 85 -15.93 7.28 17.27
N LEU A 86 -14.79 6.85 16.74
CA LEU A 86 -14.43 5.45 16.59
C LEU A 86 -13.68 4.99 17.84
N LYS A 87 -14.14 3.93 18.49
CA LYS A 87 -13.55 3.39 19.71
C LYS A 87 -13.09 1.95 19.53
N PHE A 88 -11.87 1.66 19.99
CA PHE A 88 -11.20 0.36 19.84
C PHE A 88 -11.10 -0.43 21.16
N SER A 89 -10.61 -1.67 21.11
CA SER A 89 -10.59 -2.56 22.27
C SER A 89 -9.72 -2.07 23.42
N ASN A 90 -8.69 -1.27 23.11
CA ASN A 90 -7.76 -0.66 24.06
C ASN A 90 -8.22 0.72 24.57
N GLU A 91 -9.48 1.09 24.32
CA GLU A 91 -10.05 2.41 24.62
C GLU A 91 -9.42 3.56 23.82
N ALA A 92 -8.61 3.30 22.79
CA ALA A 92 -8.20 4.33 21.85
C ALA A 92 -9.42 4.87 21.10
N GLU A 93 -9.47 6.19 20.95
CA GLU A 93 -10.60 6.92 20.37
C GLU A 93 -10.11 7.86 19.25
N PHE A 94 -10.89 7.92 18.18
CA PHE A 94 -10.57 8.73 17.01
C PHE A 94 -11.84 9.44 16.51
N VAL A 95 -11.77 10.74 16.25
CA VAL A 95 -12.84 11.45 15.56
C VAL A 95 -12.72 11.23 14.06
N TYR A 96 -13.72 10.59 13.46
CA TYR A 96 -13.77 10.36 12.03
C TYR A 96 -13.98 11.68 11.27
N SER A 97 -13.21 11.88 10.21
CA SER A 97 -13.40 13.00 9.28
C SER A 97 -14.05 12.53 7.98
N HIS A 98 -13.36 11.70 7.20
CA HIS A 98 -13.82 11.19 5.91
C HIS A 98 -13.02 9.95 5.50
N LYS A 99 -13.48 9.22 4.49
CA LYS A 99 -12.77 8.05 3.94
C LYS A 99 -11.72 8.51 2.92
N LEU A 100 -10.50 7.98 3.02
CA LEU A 100 -9.37 8.29 2.12
C LEU A 100 -9.27 7.26 0.99
N GLY A 101 -9.63 6.01 1.27
CA GLY A 101 -9.58 4.95 0.28
C GLY A 101 -9.97 3.60 0.86
N GLU A 102 -10.09 2.63 -0.03
CA GLU A 102 -10.42 1.25 0.29
C GLU A 102 -9.64 0.32 -0.62
N GLY A 103 -9.14 -0.76 -0.03
CA GLY A 103 -8.67 -1.94 -0.74
C GLY A 103 -9.44 -3.16 -0.30
N PHE A 104 -9.08 -4.32 -0.87
CA PHE A 104 -9.78 -5.58 -0.57
C PHE A 104 -9.76 -5.97 0.92
N THR A 105 -8.66 -5.68 1.62
CA THR A 105 -8.46 -6.18 2.98
C THR A 105 -8.50 -5.09 4.04
N THR A 106 -8.38 -3.82 3.64
CA THR A 106 -8.31 -2.69 4.56
C THR A 106 -8.98 -1.46 3.99
N GLU A 107 -9.55 -0.65 4.87
CA GLU A 107 -10.01 0.70 4.59
C GLU A 107 -9.11 1.71 5.28
N VAL A 108 -8.99 2.90 4.69
CA VAL A 108 -8.19 3.99 5.24
C VAL A 108 -9.09 5.21 5.45
N LEU A 109 -9.15 5.66 6.70
CA LEU A 109 -9.97 6.76 7.16
C LEU A 109 -9.09 7.94 7.55
N ALA A 110 -9.54 9.16 7.28
CA ALA A 110 -8.95 10.38 7.79
C ALA A 110 -9.54 10.65 9.18
N VAL A 111 -8.70 10.77 10.21
CA VAL A 111 -9.15 10.90 11.60
C VAL A 111 -8.35 11.92 12.43
N TYR A 112 -8.94 12.37 13.53
CA TYR A 112 -8.25 13.09 14.60
C TYR A 112 -8.18 12.21 15.87
N PRO A 113 -6.98 11.77 16.31
CA PRO A 113 -6.83 11.03 17.55
C PRO A 113 -7.34 11.81 18.76
N ILE A 114 -7.94 11.11 19.72
CA ILE A 114 -8.33 11.66 21.03
C ILE A 114 -7.38 11.13 22.08
N GLU A 115 -6.58 12.02 22.68
CA GLU A 115 -5.64 11.66 23.75
C GLU A 115 -6.03 12.37 25.04
N ARG A 116 -6.32 11.60 26.09
CA ARG A 116 -6.73 12.13 27.41
C ARG A 116 -7.92 13.10 27.33
N GLY A 117 -8.86 12.80 26.44
CA GLY A 117 -10.05 13.63 26.19
C GLY A 117 -9.80 14.88 25.33
N ILE A 118 -8.61 15.04 24.75
CA ILE A 118 -8.26 16.16 23.89
C ILE A 118 -8.17 15.66 22.45
N ILE A 119 -8.94 16.27 21.55
CA ILE A 119 -8.90 15.98 20.11
C ILE A 119 -7.65 16.64 19.51
N SER A 120 -6.87 15.86 18.77
CA SER A 120 -5.72 16.36 18.04
C SER A 120 -6.13 17.42 17.00
N SER A 121 -5.29 18.44 16.81
CA SER A 121 -5.47 19.43 15.75
C SER A 121 -4.97 18.94 14.39
N ARG A 122 -4.30 17.78 14.34
CA ARG A 122 -3.71 17.20 13.14
C ARG A 122 -4.52 16.00 12.67
N LEU A 123 -4.59 15.85 11.35
CA LEU A 123 -5.26 14.75 10.68
C LEU A 123 -4.28 13.61 10.41
N TYR A 124 -4.75 12.39 10.59
CA TYR A 124 -3.99 11.15 10.44
C TYR A 124 -4.73 10.19 9.53
N ALA A 125 -4.01 9.22 8.98
CA ALA A 125 -4.59 8.10 8.25
C ALA A 125 -4.73 6.90 9.19
N LEU A 126 -5.97 6.50 9.47
CA LEU A 126 -6.29 5.33 10.26
C LEU A 126 -6.68 4.19 9.32
N ARG A 127 -5.82 3.17 9.23
CA ARG A 127 -6.09 1.96 8.49
C ARG A 127 -6.76 0.93 9.39
N ILE A 128 -7.92 0.43 8.97
CA ILE A 128 -8.70 -0.59 9.68
C ILE A 128 -8.99 -1.79 8.75
N PRO A 129 -9.28 -2.99 9.27
CA PRO A 129 -9.71 -4.12 8.44
C PRO A 129 -10.94 -3.75 7.62
N SER A 130 -10.93 -4.10 6.33
CA SER A 130 -12.13 -4.01 5.50
C SER A 130 -13.14 -5.03 6.00
N SER A 131 -14.41 -4.69 5.81
CA SER A 131 -15.53 -5.49 6.30
C SER A 131 -15.99 -6.58 5.31
N ASP A 132 -15.32 -6.71 4.15
CA ASP A 132 -15.85 -7.37 2.97
C ASP A 132 -16.29 -8.84 3.20
N GLU A 133 -17.60 -9.05 3.30
CA GLU A 133 -18.25 -10.37 3.37
C GLU A 133 -17.98 -11.21 2.11
N VAL A 134 -17.67 -10.58 0.98
CA VAL A 134 -17.33 -11.25 -0.29
C VAL A 134 -16.07 -12.11 -0.12
N LEU A 135 -15.23 -11.80 0.87
CA LEU A 135 -14.03 -12.56 1.17
C LEU A 135 -14.25 -13.71 2.15
N ARG A 136 -15.43 -13.90 2.77
CA ARG A 136 -15.69 -15.04 3.67
C ARG A 136 -15.34 -16.42 3.07
N PRO A 137 -15.60 -16.70 1.77
CA PRO A 137 -15.19 -17.96 1.16
C PRO A 137 -13.66 -18.14 1.05
N PHE A 138 -12.91 -17.03 1.01
CA PHE A 138 -11.45 -17.00 0.84
C PHE A 138 -10.69 -16.78 2.16
N ALA A 139 -11.35 -16.23 3.17
CA ALA A 139 -10.86 -15.98 4.52
C ALA A 139 -10.55 -17.28 5.30
N ALA A 140 -10.88 -18.46 4.74
CA ALA A 140 -10.56 -19.76 5.31
C ALA A 140 -9.04 -19.99 5.49
N ALA A 141 -8.19 -19.31 4.71
CA ALA A 141 -6.74 -19.48 4.80
C ALA A 141 -6.05 -18.40 5.66
N ILE A 142 -6.51 -17.15 5.59
CA ILE A 142 -5.88 -16.00 6.28
C ILE A 142 -6.99 -15.03 6.75
N PRO A 143 -7.12 -14.76 8.05
CA PRO A 143 -8.07 -13.78 8.55
C PRO A 143 -7.77 -12.38 7.99
N ILE A 144 -8.78 -11.67 7.45
CA ILE A 144 -8.62 -10.31 6.87
C ILE A 144 -7.92 -9.35 7.85
N ARG A 145 -8.25 -9.45 9.14
CA ARG A 145 -7.67 -8.63 10.19
C ARG A 145 -6.15 -8.78 10.33
N SER A 146 -5.60 -9.95 9.97
CA SER A 146 -4.15 -10.18 10.01
C SER A 146 -3.38 -9.29 9.03
N PHE A 147 -4.03 -8.71 8.01
CA PHE A 147 -3.40 -7.77 7.09
C PHE A 147 -2.99 -6.45 7.76
N ILE A 148 -3.62 -6.07 8.87
CA ILE A 148 -3.16 -4.96 9.72
C ILE A 148 -1.76 -5.25 10.25
N ASN A 149 -1.52 -6.47 10.71
CA ASN A 149 -0.20 -6.89 11.21
C ASN A 149 0.81 -7.00 10.06
N LYS A 150 0.40 -7.50 8.88
CA LYS A 150 1.30 -7.57 7.72
C LYS A 150 1.79 -6.20 7.26
N TYR A 151 0.93 -5.19 7.30
CA TYR A 151 1.33 -3.81 7.03
C TYR A 151 2.35 -3.32 8.07
N TYR A 152 2.07 -3.58 9.36
CA TYR A 152 2.98 -3.26 10.46
C TYR A 152 4.35 -3.96 10.33
N ASP A 153 4.38 -5.26 10.04
CA ASP A 153 5.61 -6.02 9.89
C ASP A 153 6.42 -5.52 8.68
N GLY A 154 5.74 -5.23 7.57
CA GLY A 154 6.36 -4.63 6.40
C GLY A 154 6.97 -3.25 6.69
N TYR A 155 6.34 -2.44 7.56
CA TYR A 155 6.79 -1.09 7.89
C TYR A 155 8.23 -1.08 8.40
N TYR A 156 8.57 -1.94 9.36
CA TYR A 156 9.92 -1.96 9.95
C TYR A 156 11.00 -2.35 8.96
N VAL A 157 10.70 -3.29 8.05
CA VAL A 157 11.65 -3.70 7.02
C VAL A 157 11.93 -2.52 6.08
N LEU A 158 10.90 -1.80 5.63
CA LEU A 158 11.06 -0.65 4.75
C LEU A 158 11.74 0.54 5.48
N GLN A 159 11.40 0.76 6.75
CA GLN A 159 11.97 1.81 7.60
C GLN A 159 13.46 1.58 7.87
N GLU A 160 13.86 0.36 8.22
CA GLU A 160 15.28 -0.02 8.47
C GLU A 160 16.16 0.29 7.25
N HIS A 161 15.58 0.20 6.04
CA HIS A 161 16.28 0.51 4.79
C HIS A 161 16.10 1.95 4.30
N ASN A 162 15.49 2.83 5.11
CA ASN A 162 15.26 4.24 4.85
C ASN A 162 14.43 4.51 3.58
N LEU A 163 13.43 3.67 3.31
CA LEU A 163 12.48 3.97 2.23
C LEU A 163 11.55 5.12 2.64
N PRO A 164 11.13 5.97 1.68
CA PRO A 164 10.18 7.03 1.95
C PRO A 164 8.78 6.44 2.12
N ILE A 165 8.37 6.25 3.36
CA ILE A 165 7.05 5.73 3.77
C ILE A 165 6.42 6.67 4.80
N PRO A 166 5.07 6.72 4.92
CA PRO A 166 4.40 7.45 5.99
C PRO A 166 4.90 7.00 7.37
N PHE A 167 5.06 7.94 8.30
CA PHE A 167 5.40 7.57 9.68
C PHE A 167 4.25 6.76 10.32
N LEU A 168 4.58 5.69 11.05
CA LEU A 168 3.62 4.90 11.84
C LEU A 168 3.63 5.42 13.28
N TYR A 169 2.52 6.00 13.72
CA TYR A 169 2.37 6.58 15.07
C TYR A 169 1.90 5.55 16.09
N ASP A 170 0.96 4.69 15.72
CA ASP A 170 0.38 3.70 16.62
C ASP A 170 -0.09 2.46 15.86
N HIS A 171 -0.16 1.34 16.57
CA HIS A 171 -0.58 0.05 16.05
C HIS A 171 -1.30 -0.75 17.14
N LEU A 172 -2.50 -1.24 16.80
CA LEU A 172 -3.20 -2.23 17.59
C LEU A 172 -3.41 -3.48 16.74
N SER A 173 -2.74 -4.57 17.12
CA SER A 173 -2.75 -5.83 16.39
C SER A 173 -4.16 -6.26 16.01
N GLU A 174 -4.35 -6.57 14.72
CA GLU A 174 -5.60 -6.96 14.07
C GLU A 174 -6.73 -5.91 14.05
N GLU A 175 -6.50 -4.71 14.57
CA GLU A 175 -7.54 -3.68 14.72
C GLU A 175 -7.24 -2.42 13.93
N TYR A 176 -6.05 -1.83 14.06
CA TYR A 176 -5.67 -0.66 13.25
C TYR A 176 -4.16 -0.40 13.15
N ASN A 177 -3.82 0.41 12.14
CA ASN A 177 -2.56 1.16 12.06
C ASN A 177 -2.89 2.65 11.95
N LEU A 178 -2.27 3.50 12.76
CA LEU A 178 -2.36 4.95 12.66
C LEU A 178 -1.09 5.50 12.02
N THR A 179 -1.21 6.09 10.84
CA THR A 179 -0.07 6.61 10.08
C THR A 179 -0.22 8.11 9.79
N GLU A 180 0.89 8.71 9.36
CA GLU A 180 0.93 10.04 8.78
C GLU A 180 -0.03 10.15 7.59
N LEU A 181 -0.84 11.22 7.59
CA LEU A 181 -1.58 11.60 6.40
C LEU A 181 -0.63 12.32 5.42
N VAL A 182 -0.26 11.64 4.34
CA VAL A 182 0.64 12.18 3.33
C VAL A 182 -0.11 13.11 2.38
N GLN A 183 0.34 14.36 2.29
CA GLN A 183 -0.08 15.29 1.25
C GLN A 183 0.73 15.02 -0.03
N TYR A 184 0.05 15.01 -1.17
CA TYR A 184 0.65 14.71 -2.47
C TYR A 184 -0.01 15.46 -3.61
N ASP A 185 0.73 15.58 -4.71
CA ASP A 185 0.32 16.33 -5.91
C ASP A 185 0.09 15.43 -7.12
N LEU A 186 0.66 14.22 -7.09
CA LEU A 186 0.64 13.30 -8.22
C LEU A 186 0.71 11.85 -7.72
N THR A 187 -0.20 10.99 -8.19
CA THR A 187 -0.07 9.55 -7.93
C THR A 187 0.83 8.89 -8.98
N GLY A 188 1.37 7.70 -8.69
CA GLY A 188 2.10 6.94 -9.71
C GLY A 188 1.20 6.55 -10.88
N HIS A 189 -0.09 6.31 -10.62
CA HIS A 189 -1.08 6.08 -11.67
C HIS A 189 -1.17 7.30 -12.61
N ASP A 190 -1.32 8.51 -12.07
CA ASP A 190 -1.38 9.73 -12.89
C ASP A 190 -0.07 9.98 -13.64
N PHE A 191 1.07 9.76 -12.98
CA PHE A 191 2.38 9.96 -13.59
C PHE A 191 2.66 9.02 -14.76
N PHE A 192 2.30 7.74 -14.63
CA PHE A 192 2.58 6.73 -15.67
C PHE A 192 1.47 6.64 -16.70
N ILE A 193 0.22 6.53 -16.25
CA ILE A 193 -0.92 6.13 -17.07
C ILE A 193 -1.66 7.35 -17.63
N ASN A 194 -1.85 8.41 -16.84
CA ASN A 194 -2.63 9.59 -17.21
C ASN A 194 -1.84 10.92 -17.13
N PRO A 195 -0.68 11.05 -17.81
CA PRO A 195 0.19 12.22 -17.62
C PRO A 195 -0.36 13.54 -18.18
N GLU A 196 -1.37 13.47 -19.05
CA GLU A 196 -1.88 14.60 -19.85
C GLU A 196 -2.50 15.72 -19.01
N GLY A 197 -2.94 15.42 -17.79
CA GLY A 197 -3.51 16.39 -16.84
C GLY A 197 -2.46 17.25 -16.11
N HIS A 198 -1.17 17.00 -16.32
CA HIS A 198 -0.09 17.61 -15.53
C HIS A 198 0.90 18.40 -16.40
N SER A 199 1.47 19.47 -15.83
CA SER A 199 2.48 20.26 -16.53
C SER A 199 3.75 19.46 -16.79
N ARG A 200 4.44 19.78 -17.89
CA ARG A 200 5.70 19.11 -18.25
C ARG A 200 6.76 19.30 -17.17
N GLU A 201 6.80 20.47 -16.56
CA GLU A 201 7.73 20.81 -15.48
C GLU A 201 7.51 19.92 -14.25
N LEU A 202 6.24 19.70 -13.87
CA LEU A 202 5.88 18.81 -12.76
C LEU A 202 6.29 17.37 -13.06
N LEU A 203 5.95 16.85 -14.24
CA LEU A 203 6.30 15.50 -14.64
C LEU A 203 7.82 15.29 -14.66
N GLN A 204 8.60 16.26 -15.14
CA GLN A 204 10.06 16.18 -15.12
C GLN A 204 10.63 16.21 -13.70
N LYS A 205 10.05 17.00 -12.79
CA LYS A 205 10.45 17.02 -11.38
C LYS A 205 10.16 15.67 -10.71
N ALA A 206 8.95 15.15 -10.92
CA ALA A 206 8.54 13.83 -10.44
C ALA A 206 9.43 12.71 -11.00
N GLU A 207 9.78 12.73 -12.29
CA GLU A 207 10.68 11.73 -12.90
C GLU A 207 12.07 11.73 -12.24
N ARG A 208 12.64 12.92 -11.98
CA ARG A 208 13.92 13.03 -11.26
C ARG A 208 13.85 12.50 -9.83
N ALA A 209 12.77 12.80 -9.12
CA ALA A 209 12.54 12.27 -7.78
C ALA A 209 12.33 10.74 -7.81
N LEU A 210 11.73 10.21 -8.89
CA LEU A 210 11.48 8.78 -9.04
C LEU A 210 12.77 7.98 -9.19
N ILE A 211 13.78 8.56 -9.84
CA ILE A 211 15.13 7.99 -9.92
C ILE A 211 15.73 7.83 -8.51
N GLN A 212 15.49 8.78 -7.60
CA GLN A 212 15.97 8.68 -6.21
C GLN A 212 15.24 7.56 -5.45
N LEU A 213 13.92 7.44 -5.65
CA LEU A 213 13.17 6.30 -5.12
C LEU A 213 13.72 4.98 -5.67
N ALA A 214 14.02 4.91 -6.97
CA ALA A 214 14.57 3.72 -7.60
C ALA A 214 15.88 3.29 -6.94
N LYS A 215 16.82 4.22 -6.74
CA LYS A 215 18.06 3.93 -6.00
C LYS A 215 17.79 3.41 -4.59
N ALA A 216 16.85 4.02 -3.87
CA ALA A 216 16.49 3.59 -2.51
C ALA A 216 15.94 2.14 -2.49
N VAL A 217 15.05 1.80 -3.42
CA VAL A 217 14.44 0.46 -3.50
C VAL A 217 15.35 -0.60 -4.13
N ALA A 218 16.51 -0.23 -4.67
CA ALA A 218 17.45 -1.15 -5.29
C ALA A 218 17.92 -2.28 -4.34
N LYS A 219 17.85 -2.04 -3.02
CA LYS A 219 18.14 -3.00 -1.94
C LYS A 219 17.14 -4.16 -1.85
N PHE A 220 15.99 -4.05 -2.53
CA PHE A 220 14.91 -5.03 -2.50
C PHE A 220 14.80 -5.74 -3.84
N ASP A 221 14.65 -7.06 -3.81
CA ASP A 221 14.16 -7.86 -4.94
C ASP A 221 12.63 -7.78 -5.05
N THR A 222 11.92 -7.60 -3.95
CA THR A 222 10.48 -7.39 -4.00
C THR A 222 10.08 -6.52 -2.82
N ILE A 223 9.23 -5.53 -3.10
CA ILE A 223 8.39 -4.88 -2.11
C ILE A 223 7.00 -5.51 -2.25
N GLY A 224 6.45 -6.01 -1.15
CA GLY A 224 5.20 -6.76 -1.16
C GLY A 224 4.04 -5.92 -1.70
N ASP A 225 3.26 -6.48 -2.63
CA ASP A 225 2.08 -5.86 -3.26
C ASP A 225 2.30 -4.55 -4.06
N PHE A 226 3.54 -4.12 -4.27
CA PHE A 226 3.88 -2.82 -4.86
C PHE A 226 3.22 -2.54 -6.23
N LYS A 227 2.34 -1.53 -6.30
CA LYS A 227 1.57 -1.04 -7.48
C LYS A 227 1.73 0.47 -7.72
N ALA A 228 1.52 0.92 -8.96
CA ALA A 228 1.71 2.33 -9.33
C ALA A 228 0.78 3.26 -8.53
N SER A 229 -0.41 2.78 -8.16
CA SER A 229 -1.34 3.51 -7.28
C SER A 229 -0.87 3.63 -5.83
N GLN A 230 0.15 2.86 -5.41
CA GLN A 230 0.65 2.84 -4.02
C GLN A 230 1.87 3.74 -3.83
N ILE A 231 2.24 4.53 -4.84
CA ILE A 231 3.24 5.58 -4.70
C ILE A 231 2.62 6.93 -5.04
N VAL A 232 3.01 7.95 -4.30
CA VAL A 232 2.61 9.34 -4.53
C VAL A 232 3.81 10.25 -4.48
N TYR A 233 3.76 11.33 -5.25
CA TYR A 233 4.80 12.34 -5.31
C TYR A 233 4.30 13.62 -4.64
N SER A 234 5.15 14.16 -3.75
CA SER A 234 4.93 15.42 -3.05
C SER A 234 5.89 16.49 -3.57
N ILE A 235 5.36 17.59 -4.09
CA ILE A 235 6.14 18.76 -4.55
C ILE A 235 6.84 19.42 -3.38
N GLU A 236 6.16 19.53 -2.23
CA GLU A 236 6.69 20.13 -1.00
C GLU A 236 7.92 19.38 -0.52
N GLN A 237 7.86 18.05 -0.50
CA GLN A 237 8.96 17.19 -0.04
C GLN A 237 9.95 16.81 -1.15
N ASP A 238 9.66 17.14 -2.41
CA ASP A 238 10.40 16.78 -3.62
C ASP A 238 10.80 15.29 -3.66
N ARG A 239 9.86 14.41 -3.30
CA ARG A 239 10.09 12.97 -3.23
C ARG A 239 8.85 12.15 -3.51
N TRP A 240 9.07 10.92 -3.96
CA TRP A 240 8.04 9.88 -3.97
C TRP A 240 7.96 9.19 -2.62
N ILE A 241 6.75 8.82 -2.22
CA ILE A 241 6.42 8.18 -0.96
C ILE A 241 5.60 6.93 -1.29
N ILE A 242 5.99 5.79 -0.71
CA ILE A 242 5.27 4.52 -0.82
C ILE A 242 4.19 4.51 0.26
N LEU A 243 2.91 4.42 -0.12
CA LEU A 243 1.78 4.48 0.81
C LEU A 243 1.33 3.10 1.32
N ASP A 244 1.59 2.04 0.54
CA ASP A 244 1.03 0.73 0.80
C ASP A 244 1.98 -0.40 0.42
N TRP A 245 1.97 -1.47 1.23
CA TRP A 245 2.84 -2.63 1.12
C TRP A 245 2.28 -3.81 1.93
N THR A 246 2.90 -4.98 1.76
CA THR A 246 2.67 -6.17 2.60
C THR A 246 3.97 -6.66 3.25
N ASP A 247 3.89 -7.74 4.02
CA ASP A 247 5.00 -8.38 4.75
C ASP A 247 5.99 -9.13 3.84
N ASN A 248 5.64 -9.37 2.57
CA ASN A 248 6.46 -10.14 1.63
C ASN A 248 7.60 -9.32 0.98
N ASN A 249 8.34 -8.57 1.80
CA ASN A 249 9.50 -7.80 1.37
C ASN A 249 10.73 -8.70 1.31
N ILE A 250 11.36 -8.80 0.13
CA ILE A 250 12.53 -9.65 -0.10
C ILE A 250 13.73 -8.76 -0.40
N LEU A 251 14.75 -8.83 0.44
CA LEU A 251 16.01 -8.13 0.23
C LEU A 251 16.82 -8.77 -0.90
N TYR A 252 17.49 -7.92 -1.68
CA TYR A 252 18.42 -8.35 -2.69
C TYR A 252 19.64 -9.04 -2.05
N ASN A 253 19.83 -10.31 -2.35
CA ASN A 253 20.89 -11.13 -1.76
C ASN A 253 22.14 -11.27 -2.65
N GLY A 254 22.23 -10.52 -3.75
CA GLY A 254 23.36 -10.58 -4.68
C GLY A 254 23.41 -11.83 -5.59
N LYS A 255 22.50 -12.79 -5.39
CA LYS A 255 22.44 -14.08 -6.09
C LYS A 255 21.30 -14.18 -7.10
N SER A 256 20.47 -13.14 -7.26
CA SER A 256 19.32 -13.24 -8.17
C SER A 256 19.77 -13.47 -9.61
N SER A 257 19.17 -14.50 -10.20
CA SER A 257 19.16 -14.92 -11.59
C SER A 257 19.11 -13.74 -12.57
N ARG A 258 19.56 -13.95 -13.81
CA ARG A 258 19.41 -13.05 -14.97
C ARG A 258 17.97 -12.54 -15.18
N THR A 259 16.97 -13.18 -14.57
CA THR A 259 15.63 -12.63 -14.36
C THR A 259 15.61 -11.72 -13.13
N VAL A 260 15.91 -10.44 -13.34
CA VAL A 260 15.65 -9.38 -12.38
C VAL A 260 14.15 -9.40 -12.13
N HIS A 261 13.70 -9.79 -10.93
CA HIS A 261 12.35 -9.46 -10.50
C HIS A 261 12.47 -8.06 -9.92
N HIS A 262 12.21 -7.07 -10.76
CA HIS A 262 12.37 -5.68 -10.37
C HIS A 262 11.15 -5.25 -9.52
N PRO A 263 11.27 -4.47 -8.43
CA PRO A 263 10.11 -3.88 -7.74
C PRO A 263 9.13 -3.16 -8.71
N PHE A 264 9.66 -2.34 -9.62
CA PHE A 264 8.93 -1.77 -10.77
C PHE A 264 8.40 -2.80 -11.79
N ASP A 265 8.91 -4.03 -11.97
CA ASP A 265 8.30 -4.97 -12.94
C ASP A 265 6.87 -5.37 -12.54
N LYS A 266 6.65 -5.53 -11.22
CA LYS A 266 5.32 -5.86 -10.67
C LYS A 266 4.37 -4.67 -10.74
N LEU A 267 4.89 -3.43 -10.62
CA LEU A 267 4.09 -2.21 -10.75
C LEU A 267 3.27 -2.22 -12.05
N PHE A 268 3.83 -2.76 -13.14
CA PHE A 268 3.19 -2.72 -14.45
C PHE A 268 2.45 -4.00 -14.80
N ARG A 269 2.97 -5.19 -14.50
CA ARG A 269 2.20 -6.44 -14.74
C ARG A 269 0.82 -6.41 -14.11
N ASN A 270 0.70 -5.75 -12.96
CA ASN A 270 -0.55 -5.61 -12.23
C ASN A 270 -1.39 -4.40 -12.68
N SER A 271 -0.79 -3.36 -13.26
CA SER A 271 -1.51 -2.19 -13.82
C SER A 271 -1.98 -2.41 -15.26
N LEU A 272 -1.58 -3.52 -15.89
CA LEU A 272 -2.01 -3.89 -17.24
C LEU A 272 -3.40 -4.53 -17.26
N ALA A 273 -3.96 -4.92 -16.13
CA ALA A 273 -5.24 -5.60 -16.07
C ALA A 273 -6.37 -4.56 -15.89
N THR A 274 -7.00 -4.14 -16.99
CA THR A 274 -8.22 -3.30 -16.94
C THR A 274 -9.46 -4.19 -16.93
N VAL A 275 -10.39 -3.92 -16.01
CA VAL A 275 -11.69 -4.59 -15.98
C VAL A 275 -12.62 -3.86 -16.96
N SER A 276 -12.89 -4.47 -18.12
CA SER A 276 -13.81 -3.90 -19.11
C SER A 276 -14.98 -4.85 -19.40
N GLY A 277 -16.22 -4.37 -19.22
CA GLY A 277 -17.45 -5.08 -19.58
C GLY A 277 -18.24 -5.70 -18.41
N GLU A 278 -19.50 -6.08 -18.68
CA GLU A 278 -20.39 -6.78 -17.72
C GLU A 278 -19.87 -8.18 -17.32
N MET A 279 -19.02 -8.77 -18.16
CA MET A 279 -18.20 -9.92 -17.82
C MET A 279 -16.78 -9.39 -17.55
N LYS A 280 -16.30 -9.47 -16.31
CA LYS A 280 -14.98 -9.03 -15.84
C LYS A 280 -13.79 -9.71 -16.57
N ALA A 281 -13.67 -9.52 -17.86
CA ALA A 281 -12.52 -9.97 -18.64
C ALA A 281 -11.40 -8.96 -18.47
N PHE A 282 -10.23 -9.43 -18.02
CA PHE A 282 -9.04 -8.61 -17.96
C PHE A 282 -8.53 -8.37 -19.38
N THR A 283 -8.53 -7.12 -19.80
CA THR A 283 -7.85 -6.69 -21.03
C THR A 283 -6.48 -6.15 -20.68
N GLU A 284 -5.43 -6.65 -21.35
CA GLU A 284 -4.08 -6.11 -21.24
C GLU A 284 -4.06 -4.69 -21.81
N ARG A 285 -3.75 -3.70 -20.96
CA ARG A 285 -3.52 -2.31 -21.39
C ARG A 285 -2.26 -2.25 -22.25
N VAL A 286 -2.24 -1.42 -23.28
CA VAL A 286 -1.01 -1.15 -24.05
C VAL A 286 -0.14 -0.17 -23.26
N VAL A 287 1.11 -0.53 -22.99
CA VAL A 287 2.09 0.38 -22.37
C VAL A 287 2.48 1.46 -23.37
N SER A 288 2.48 2.73 -22.95
CA SER A 288 2.91 3.82 -23.83
C SER A 288 4.44 3.86 -24.00
N PRO A 289 4.97 4.37 -25.12
CA PRO A 289 6.42 4.52 -25.31
C PRO A 289 7.12 5.36 -24.22
N ARG A 290 6.40 6.31 -23.61
CA ARG A 290 6.90 7.10 -22.48
C ARG A 290 7.11 6.23 -21.24
N GLU A 291 6.12 5.40 -20.90
CA GLU A 291 6.22 4.49 -19.77
C GLU A 291 7.35 3.49 -19.96
N GLU A 292 7.45 2.85 -21.14
CA GLU A 292 8.56 1.94 -21.46
C GLU A 292 9.93 2.59 -21.27
N LYS A 293 10.10 3.82 -21.78
CA LYS A 293 11.35 4.57 -21.65
C LYS A 293 11.71 4.85 -20.19
N ILE A 294 10.75 5.33 -19.40
CA ILE A 294 10.98 5.61 -17.98
C ILE A 294 11.36 4.31 -17.26
N LEU A 295 10.68 3.20 -17.56
CA LEU A 295 10.93 1.93 -16.89
C LEU A 295 12.27 1.30 -17.23
N ALA A 296 12.66 1.35 -18.50
CA ALA A 296 13.99 0.93 -18.91
C ALA A 296 15.06 1.71 -18.12
N HIS A 297 14.89 3.03 -18.00
CA HIS A 297 15.81 3.87 -17.25
C HIS A 297 15.82 3.57 -15.74
N LEU A 298 14.67 3.39 -15.08
CA LEU A 298 14.61 3.02 -13.66
C LEU A 298 15.26 1.65 -13.41
N THR A 299 15.11 0.72 -14.35
CA THR A 299 15.73 -0.61 -14.28
C THR A 299 17.25 -0.50 -14.36
N GLU A 300 17.77 0.29 -15.30
CA GLU A 300 19.20 0.58 -15.42
C GLU A 300 19.76 1.16 -14.12
N VAL A 301 19.10 2.19 -13.57
CA VAL A 301 19.49 2.84 -12.30
C VAL A 301 19.60 1.82 -11.15
N ILE A 302 18.64 0.88 -11.04
CA ILE A 302 18.66 -0.11 -9.97
C ILE A 302 19.74 -1.16 -10.17
N LEU A 303 20.01 -1.56 -11.41
CA LEU A 303 21.10 -2.45 -11.72
C LEU A 303 22.47 -1.82 -11.42
N GLU A 304 22.63 -0.54 -11.74
CA GLU A 304 23.83 0.23 -11.39
C GLU A 304 24.03 0.27 -9.88
N GLU A 305 23.02 0.65 -9.11
CA GLU A 305 23.07 0.75 -7.65
C GLU A 305 23.42 -0.61 -6.98
N ARG A 306 22.82 -1.71 -7.48
CA ARG A 306 23.13 -3.07 -7.02
C ARG A 306 24.58 -3.47 -7.33
N ASN A 307 25.07 -3.11 -8.52
CA ASN A 307 26.45 -3.38 -8.93
C ASN A 307 27.46 -2.58 -8.09
N GLU A 308 27.19 -1.32 -7.81
CA GLU A 308 28.01 -0.47 -6.94
C GLU A 308 28.05 -1.01 -5.50
N SER A 309 26.88 -1.38 -4.95
CA SER A 309 26.77 -2.01 -3.64
C SER A 309 27.61 -3.30 -3.55
N LYS A 310 27.56 -4.14 -4.59
CA LYS A 310 28.37 -5.36 -4.69
C LYS A 310 29.87 -5.07 -4.75
N LYS A 311 30.30 -4.09 -5.56
CA LYS A 311 31.71 -3.66 -5.64
C LYS A 311 32.21 -3.17 -4.28
N SER A 312 31.44 -2.30 -3.62
CA SER A 312 31.74 -1.77 -2.29
C SER A 312 31.89 -2.87 -1.23
N PHE A 313 30.99 -3.86 -1.25
CA PHE A 313 31.07 -5.04 -0.37
C PHE A 313 32.35 -5.85 -0.60
N MET A 314 32.66 -6.17 -1.87
CA MET A 314 33.87 -6.93 -2.21
C MET A 314 35.15 -6.21 -1.81
N GLN A 315 35.20 -4.89 -2.00
CA GLN A 315 36.35 -4.07 -1.58
C GLN A 315 36.57 -4.13 -0.07
N ARG A 316 35.51 -3.96 0.74
CA ARG A 316 35.59 -4.09 2.21
C ARG A 316 36.05 -5.49 2.65
N MET A 317 35.62 -6.54 1.96
CA MET A 317 36.06 -7.91 2.24
C MET A 317 37.57 -8.08 1.95
N LEU A 318 38.05 -7.60 0.80
CA LEU A 318 39.46 -7.64 0.45
C LEU A 318 40.34 -6.87 1.44
N GLU A 319 39.88 -5.71 1.93
CA GLU A 319 40.59 -4.93 2.95
C GLU A 319 40.67 -5.65 4.29
N LYS A 320 39.62 -6.41 4.69
CA LYS A 320 39.65 -7.23 5.91
C LYS A 320 40.65 -8.39 5.81
N PHE A 321 40.81 -9.01 4.64
CA PHE A 321 41.78 -10.10 4.44
C PHE A 321 43.24 -9.64 4.42
N LYS A 322 43.50 -8.34 4.20
CA LYS A 322 44.86 -7.78 4.23
C LYS A 322 45.35 -7.43 5.65
N ARG A 323 44.47 -7.44 6.65
CA ARG A 323 44.80 -7.16 8.06
C ARG A 323 45.00 -8.48 8.81
#